data_AF-A0A535HQE5-F1
#
_entry.id   AF-A0A535HQE5-F1
#
_cell.length_a   1.000
_cell.length_b   1.000
_cell.length_c   1.000
_cell.angle_alpha   90.00
_cell.angle_beta   90.00
_cell.angle_gamma   90.00
#
_symmetry.space_group_name_H-M   'P 1'
#
loop_
_entity.id
_entity.type
_entity.pdbx_description
1 polymer ?
#
loop_
_entity_poly.entity_id
_entity_poly.type
_entity_poly.pdbx_seq_one_letter_code
_entity_poly.pdbx_strand_id
1 'polypeptide(L)'
;MKVLVVSVCLVLSFPAVVGSAAGALAAAPHTVSTETKTADFRWVPPDGYPNHFPFGQCTWWAAHNRLVTWNGNARDWLANAQARGVATTGLPSVGAIVVYRPGGTYSAYGHVAIVVAVAPTSYIVSEMNAPQWGKVTTRQIRWPDPEAAGFIPLQ
;
A
#
# COMPACT_ATOMS: atom_id res chain seq x y z
N MET A 1 2.28 -77.22 -21.98
CA MET A 1 1.24 -77.08 -20.94
C MET A 1 0.08 -76.26 -21.53
N LYS A 2 -1.13 -76.81 -21.46
CA LYS A 2 -2.39 -76.30 -22.04
C LYS A 2 -3.09 -75.36 -21.04
N VAL A 3 -3.61 -74.22 -21.51
CA VAL A 3 -4.80 -73.54 -20.93
C VAL A 3 -5.47 -72.80 -22.11
N LEU A 4 -6.48 -73.35 -22.78
CA LEU A 4 -7.92 -73.32 -22.47
C LEU A 4 -8.46 -71.89 -22.35
N VAL A 5 -8.90 -71.33 -23.48
CA VAL A 5 -9.66 -70.07 -23.57
C VAL A 5 -11.14 -70.45 -23.70
N VAL A 6 -11.94 -70.08 -22.70
CA VAL A 6 -13.41 -70.17 -22.75
C VAL A 6 -13.96 -68.75 -22.84
N SER A 7 -14.73 -68.56 -23.90
CA SER A 7 -16.00 -67.83 -24.02
C SER A 7 -16.32 -66.73 -22.99
N VAL A 8 -16.77 -65.57 -23.47
CA VAL A 8 -18.14 -65.27 -23.89
C VAL A 8 -18.18 -63.77 -24.19
N CYS A 9 -18.51 -63.40 -25.43
CA CYS A 9 -18.90 -62.04 -25.78
C CYS A 9 -20.32 -61.78 -25.25
N LEU A 10 -20.48 -60.82 -24.33
CA LEU A 10 -21.74 -60.11 -24.15
C LEU A 10 -21.52 -58.65 -24.52
N VAL A 11 -21.93 -58.31 -25.74
CA VAL A 11 -22.01 -56.95 -26.27
C VAL A 11 -23.21 -56.26 -25.63
N LEU A 12 -22.96 -55.19 -24.89
CA LEU A 12 -24.00 -54.19 -24.58
C LEU A 12 -23.47 -52.80 -24.94
N SER A 13 -24.38 -52.09 -25.59
CA SER A 13 -24.24 -50.89 -26.42
C SER A 13 -23.94 -49.62 -25.61
N PHE A 14 -23.14 -48.73 -26.21
CA PHE A 14 -22.79 -47.38 -25.74
C PHE A 14 -24.02 -46.43 -25.65
N PRO A 15 -23.92 -45.29 -24.92
CA PRO A 15 -23.40 -44.08 -25.57
C PRO A 15 -22.38 -43.28 -24.75
N ALA A 16 -21.69 -42.41 -25.49
CA ALA A 16 -20.57 -41.57 -25.11
C ALA A 16 -20.81 -40.65 -23.91
N VAL A 17 -19.79 -40.53 -23.06
CA VAL A 17 -19.55 -39.30 -22.28
C VAL A 17 -18.36 -38.60 -22.91
N VAL A 18 -18.68 -37.58 -23.70
CA VAL A 18 -17.76 -36.51 -24.08
C VAL A 18 -17.65 -35.58 -22.87
N GLY A 19 -16.43 -35.20 -22.48
CA GLY A 19 -16.23 -34.27 -21.37
C GLY A 19 -14.79 -33.78 -21.28
N SER A 20 -14.44 -32.85 -22.17
CA SER A 20 -13.20 -32.06 -22.08
C SER A 20 -13.14 -31.30 -20.75
N ALA A 21 -12.11 -31.55 -19.95
CA ALA A 21 -11.78 -30.70 -18.80
C ALA A 21 -11.07 -29.43 -19.30
N ALA A 22 -11.86 -28.45 -19.78
CA ALA A 22 -11.41 -27.07 -19.86
C ALA A 22 -11.51 -26.47 -18.45
N GLY A 23 -10.36 -26.21 -17.84
CA GLY A 23 -10.27 -25.55 -16.54
C GLY A 23 -10.90 -24.17 -16.59
N ALA A 24 -12.05 -24.02 -15.93
CA ALA A 24 -12.63 -22.72 -15.65
C ALA A 24 -11.82 -22.07 -14.53
N LEU A 25 -11.09 -21.00 -14.86
CA LEU A 25 -10.59 -20.03 -13.89
C LEU A 25 -11.82 -19.40 -13.22
N ALA A 26 -12.16 -19.88 -12.03
CA ALA A 26 -13.12 -19.22 -11.17
C ALA A 26 -12.56 -17.84 -10.81
N ALA A 27 -13.13 -16.80 -11.42
CA ALA A 27 -12.94 -15.43 -10.98
C ALA A 27 -13.42 -15.34 -9.52
N ALA A 28 -12.48 -15.19 -8.60
CA ALA A 28 -12.79 -14.96 -7.20
C ALA A 28 -13.67 -13.70 -7.08
N PRO A 29 -14.73 -13.70 -6.27
CA PRO A 29 -15.53 -12.52 -6.05
C PRO A 29 -14.65 -11.44 -5.43
N HIS A 30 -14.53 -10.30 -6.11
CA HIS A 30 -14.03 -9.06 -5.53
C HIS A 30 -15.02 -8.65 -4.44
N THR A 31 -14.77 -9.06 -3.21
CA THR A 31 -15.47 -8.54 -2.05
C THR A 31 -15.16 -7.05 -1.98
N VAL A 32 -16.15 -6.23 -2.33
CA VAL A 32 -16.15 -4.80 -2.03
C VAL A 32 -16.11 -4.70 -0.51
N SER A 33 -14.92 -4.45 0.03
CA SER A 33 -14.74 -4.20 1.44
C SER A 33 -15.36 -2.84 1.75
N THR A 34 -16.34 -2.82 2.65
CA THR A 34 -16.78 -1.60 3.34
C THR A 34 -15.56 -0.91 3.94
N GLU A 35 -15.22 0.27 3.42
CA GLU A 35 -14.00 1.03 3.73
C GLU A 35 -14.11 1.65 5.12
N THR A 36 -13.83 0.86 6.16
CA THR A 36 -13.31 1.44 7.41
C THR A 36 -11.95 2.03 7.05
N LYS A 37 -11.78 3.34 7.25
CA LYS A 37 -10.50 4.03 7.10
C LYS A 37 -9.46 3.36 8.00
N THR A 38 -8.76 2.39 7.44
CA THR A 38 -7.86 1.50 8.17
C THR A 38 -6.47 2.09 8.11
N ALA A 39 -5.79 2.15 9.25
CA ALA A 39 -4.40 2.58 9.28
C ALA A 39 -3.50 1.71 8.39
N ASP A 40 -2.42 2.29 7.88
CA ASP A 40 -1.50 1.67 6.93
C ASP A 40 -0.79 0.44 7.51
N PHE A 41 -0.63 0.37 8.85
CA PHE A 41 0.13 -0.70 9.50
C PHE A 41 -0.55 -1.23 10.76
N ARG A 42 -0.32 -2.53 11.05
CA ARG A 42 -0.80 -3.23 12.25
C ARG A 42 -0.45 -2.55 13.58
N TRP A 43 0.68 -1.85 13.64
CA TRP A 43 1.15 -1.18 14.86
C TRP A 43 0.57 0.23 15.03
N VAL A 44 -0.17 0.73 14.06
CA VAL A 44 -0.93 1.96 14.22
C VAL A 44 -2.22 1.61 14.98
N PRO A 45 -2.62 2.40 16.00
CA PRO A 45 -3.90 2.20 16.67
C PRO A 45 -5.08 2.21 15.67
N PRO A 46 -6.19 1.49 15.92
CA PRO A 46 -7.33 1.45 15.00
C PRO A 46 -7.87 2.84 14.62
N ASP A 47 -7.88 3.77 15.58
CA ASP A 47 -8.34 5.16 15.37
C ASP A 47 -7.18 6.12 14.99
N GLY A 48 -5.98 5.58 14.79
CA GLY A 48 -4.75 6.31 14.53
C GLY A 48 -4.12 6.96 15.76
N TYR A 49 -3.00 7.66 15.53
CA TYR A 49 -2.33 8.46 16.55
C TYR A 49 -3.07 9.78 16.84
N PRO A 50 -2.81 10.42 18.00
CA PRO A 50 -3.32 11.76 18.29
C PRO A 50 -2.97 12.74 17.19
N ASN A 51 -4.00 13.37 16.60
CA ASN A 51 -3.86 14.13 15.36
C ASN A 51 -4.58 15.47 15.45
N HIS A 52 -3.82 16.55 15.32
CA HIS A 52 -4.30 17.93 15.37
C HIS A 52 -4.35 18.60 13.99
N PHE A 53 -3.94 17.89 12.93
CA PHE A 53 -4.01 18.42 11.58
C PHE A 53 -5.47 18.40 11.08
N PRO A 54 -5.80 19.17 10.03
CA PRO A 54 -7.14 19.16 9.45
C PRO A 54 -7.36 17.94 8.56
N PHE A 55 -8.49 17.25 8.75
CA PHE A 55 -8.87 16.08 7.94
C PHE A 55 -8.79 16.37 6.44
N GLY A 56 -8.34 15.36 5.69
CA GLY A 56 -8.24 15.40 4.24
C GLY A 56 -6.97 16.04 3.70
N GLN A 57 -6.07 16.52 4.57
CA GLN A 57 -4.73 16.94 4.21
C GLN A 57 -3.71 15.79 4.30
N CYS A 58 -2.60 15.94 3.59
CA CYS A 58 -1.49 15.00 3.62
C CYS A 58 -0.86 14.86 5.03
N THR A 59 -0.75 15.98 5.74
CA THR A 59 -0.28 16.04 7.13
C THR A 59 -1.19 15.27 8.09
N TRP A 60 -2.51 15.32 7.87
CA TRP A 60 -3.46 14.53 8.64
C TRP A 60 -3.22 13.04 8.45
N TRP A 61 -3.09 12.56 7.21
CA TRP A 61 -2.89 11.13 6.97
C TRP A 61 -1.57 10.62 7.53
N ALA A 62 -0.50 11.41 7.37
CA ALA A 62 0.78 11.07 7.96
C ALA A 62 0.71 11.02 9.50
N ALA A 63 0.08 12.01 10.15
CA ALA A 63 -0.08 12.05 11.60
C ALA A 63 -1.09 11.03 12.15
N HIS A 64 -2.00 10.50 11.33
CA HIS A 64 -2.85 9.39 11.71
C HIS A 64 -2.05 8.08 11.82
N ASN A 65 -1.06 7.90 10.94
CA ASN A 65 -0.24 6.69 10.86
C ASN A 65 1.08 6.75 11.62
N ARG A 66 1.49 7.94 12.07
CA ARG A 66 2.73 8.19 12.83
C ARG A 66 2.46 9.19 13.94
N LEU A 67 3.08 8.98 15.10
CA LEU A 67 3.07 9.97 16.16
C LEU A 67 3.84 11.22 15.71
N VAL A 68 3.12 12.33 15.52
CA VAL A 68 3.69 13.62 15.12
C VAL A 68 3.50 14.62 16.26
N THR A 69 4.59 14.99 16.92
CA THR A 69 4.61 15.89 18.10
C THR A 69 4.96 17.35 17.74
N TRP A 70 4.91 17.68 16.45
CA TRP A 70 5.17 19.00 15.90
C TRP A 70 4.02 19.46 15.00
N ASN A 71 4.03 20.75 14.66
CA ASN A 71 3.02 21.40 13.82
C ASN A 71 3.64 21.83 12.47
N GLY A 72 2.86 22.54 11.66
CA GLY A 72 3.35 23.25 10.48
C GLY A 72 3.01 22.55 9.17
N ASN A 73 3.39 23.21 8.07
CA ASN A 73 3.17 22.70 6.73
C ASN A 73 4.12 21.56 6.42
N ALA A 74 3.76 20.72 5.45
CA ALA A 74 4.52 19.55 5.05
C ALA A 74 6.02 19.84 4.82
N ARG A 75 6.34 20.93 4.11
CA ARG A 75 7.72 21.36 3.81
C ARG A 75 8.59 21.59 5.05
N ASP A 76 7.98 21.90 6.20
CA ASP A 76 8.69 22.27 7.43
C ASP A 76 8.99 21.03 8.30
N TRP A 77 8.45 19.85 7.96
CA TRP A 77 8.44 18.68 8.85
C TRP A 77 9.82 18.08 9.14
N LEU A 78 10.78 18.14 8.21
CA LEU A 78 12.15 17.68 8.50
C LEU A 78 12.79 18.52 9.61
N ALA A 79 12.72 19.85 9.49
CA ALA A 79 13.27 20.76 10.48
C ALA A 79 12.52 20.65 11.82
N ASN A 80 11.20 20.53 11.78
CA ASN A 80 10.38 20.41 12.98
C ASN A 80 10.61 19.07 13.71
N ALA A 81 10.78 17.97 12.97
CA ALA A 81 11.15 16.67 13.55
C ALA A 81 12.53 16.74 14.23
N GLN A 82 13.53 17.31 13.54
CA GLN A 82 14.87 17.52 14.11
C GLN A 82 14.82 18.38 15.39
N ALA A 83 14.03 19.46 15.39
CA ALA A 83 13.83 20.31 16.58
C ALA A 83 13.17 19.57 17.77
N ARG A 84 12.53 18.43 17.51
CA ARG A 84 11.98 17.51 18.53
C ARG A 84 12.92 16.35 18.87
N GLY A 85 14.14 16.34 18.35
CA GLY A 85 15.11 15.25 18.55
C GLY A 85 14.77 13.98 17.76
N VAL A 86 13.88 14.07 16.77
CA VAL A 86 13.55 12.95 15.89
C VAL A 86 14.54 12.91 14.74
N ALA A 87 15.11 11.72 14.51
CA ALA A 87 16.08 11.51 13.44
C ALA A 87 15.47 11.80 12.05
N THR A 88 16.32 12.18 11.11
CA THR A 88 15.97 12.34 9.69
C THR A 88 17.04 11.65 8.85
N THR A 89 16.68 11.22 7.65
CA THR A 89 17.59 10.51 6.75
C THR A 89 17.28 10.85 5.30
N GLY A 90 18.24 10.60 4.42
CA GLY A 90 18.05 10.66 2.98
C GLY A 90 17.49 9.37 2.37
N LEU A 91 17.31 8.29 3.14
CA LEU A 91 16.94 6.97 2.61
C LEU A 91 15.48 6.59 2.93
N PRO A 92 14.74 6.00 1.98
CA PRO A 92 13.40 5.50 2.26
C PRO A 92 13.44 4.24 3.14
N SER A 93 12.52 4.14 4.10
CA SER A 93 12.27 2.93 4.89
C SER A 93 10.77 2.77 5.11
N VAL A 94 10.29 1.52 5.24
CA VAL A 94 8.87 1.27 5.56
C VAL A 94 8.51 1.95 6.89
N GLY A 95 7.36 2.61 6.92
CA GLY A 95 6.89 3.41 8.05
C GLY A 95 7.48 4.82 8.16
N ALA A 96 8.45 5.19 7.31
CA ALA A 96 8.98 6.54 7.29
C ALA A 96 7.92 7.52 6.76
N ILE A 97 7.98 8.76 7.25
CA ILE A 97 7.32 9.89 6.59
C ILE A 97 8.30 10.44 5.56
N VAL A 98 7.95 10.41 4.27
CA VAL A 98 8.68 11.16 3.25
C VAL A 98 8.18 12.60 3.24
N VAL A 99 9.12 13.56 3.13
CA VAL A 99 8.83 14.98 3.00
C VAL A 99 9.23 15.42 1.60
N TYR A 100 8.29 15.98 0.86
CA TYR A 100 8.51 16.50 -0.49
C TYR A 100 8.68 18.02 -0.48
N ARG A 101 9.55 18.51 -1.37
CA ARG A 101 9.81 19.94 -1.54
C ARG A 101 8.55 20.69 -2.01
N PRO A 102 8.43 21.99 -1.71
CA PRO A 102 7.36 22.82 -2.24
C PRO A 102 7.52 23.04 -3.75
N GLY A 103 6.39 23.13 -4.47
CA GLY A 103 6.36 23.33 -5.91
C GLY A 103 6.46 22.03 -6.70
N GLY A 104 6.86 22.13 -7.98
CA GLY A 104 6.89 20.99 -8.89
C GLY A 104 5.49 20.40 -9.10
N THR A 105 5.32 19.12 -8.78
CA THR A 105 4.02 18.44 -8.79
C THR A 105 3.24 18.60 -7.48
N TYR A 106 3.82 19.25 -6.48
CA TYR A 106 3.23 19.49 -5.17
C TYR A 106 2.88 20.97 -4.94
N SER A 107 2.22 21.25 -3.82
CA SER A 107 1.81 22.60 -3.45
C SER A 107 2.99 23.47 -2.96
N ALA A 108 2.77 24.79 -2.83
CA ALA A 108 3.71 25.70 -2.17
C ALA A 108 3.98 25.36 -0.69
N TYR A 109 3.15 24.51 -0.09
CA TYR A 109 3.28 24.02 1.28
C TYR A 109 4.10 22.73 1.39
N GLY A 110 4.58 22.20 0.26
CA GLY A 110 5.19 20.87 0.18
C GLY A 110 4.14 19.78 0.23
N HIS A 111 4.59 18.54 0.47
CA HIS A 111 3.72 17.39 0.66
C HIS A 111 4.39 16.35 1.57
N VAL A 112 3.61 15.54 2.28
CA VAL A 112 4.12 14.43 3.09
C VAL A 112 3.31 13.17 2.83
N ALA A 113 3.98 12.02 2.91
CA ALA A 113 3.35 10.73 2.74
C ALA A 113 4.00 9.66 3.62
N ILE A 114 3.30 8.55 3.85
CA ILE A 114 3.81 7.40 4.59
C ILE A 114 4.38 6.39 3.60
N VAL A 115 5.63 5.98 3.78
CA VAL A 115 6.25 4.94 2.97
C VAL A 115 5.74 3.56 3.43
N VAL A 116 4.98 2.86 2.58
CA VAL A 116 4.38 1.56 2.90
C VAL A 116 5.16 0.37 2.33
N ALA A 117 5.99 0.59 1.32
CA ALA A 117 6.90 -0.42 0.77
C ALA A 117 8.16 0.23 0.18
N VAL A 118 9.28 -0.50 0.19
CA VAL A 118 10.56 -0.07 -0.40
C VAL A 118 11.14 -1.19 -1.26
N ALA A 119 11.67 -0.82 -2.42
CA ALA A 119 12.36 -1.68 -3.37
C ALA A 119 13.69 -1.00 -3.79
N PRO A 120 14.61 -1.69 -4.49
CA PRO A 120 15.92 -1.12 -4.85
C PRO A 120 15.85 0.19 -5.65
N THR A 121 14.82 0.35 -6.49
CA THR A 121 14.68 1.48 -7.43
C THR A 121 13.36 2.24 -7.26
N SER A 122 12.60 1.97 -6.19
CA SER A 122 11.32 2.64 -5.93
C SER A 122 10.87 2.48 -4.48
N TYR A 123 9.87 3.27 -4.10
CA TYR A 123 9.11 3.05 -2.88
C TYR A 123 7.63 3.34 -3.15
N ILE A 124 6.74 2.77 -2.35
CA ILE A 124 5.30 3.01 -2.42
C ILE A 124 4.92 3.88 -1.24
N VAL A 125 4.09 4.88 -1.50
CA VAL A 125 3.55 5.75 -0.46
C VAL A 125 2.04 5.61 -0.32
N SER A 126 1.55 5.86 0.89
CA SER A 126 0.15 6.08 1.24
C SER A 126 -0.03 7.53 1.71
N GLU A 127 -0.99 8.24 1.14
CA GLU A 127 -1.17 9.68 1.34
C GLU A 127 -2.63 10.13 1.16
N MET A 128 -2.93 11.33 1.63
CA MET A 128 -4.17 12.04 1.29
C MET A 128 -3.84 13.32 0.53
N ASN A 129 -4.81 13.83 -0.23
CA ASN A 129 -4.69 15.09 -0.99
C ASN A 129 -3.66 15.07 -2.13
N ALA A 130 -3.40 13.89 -2.70
CA ALA A 130 -2.59 13.73 -3.90
C ALA A 130 -2.99 12.43 -4.64
N PRO A 131 -3.91 12.45 -5.62
CA PRO A 131 -4.48 13.63 -6.30
C PRO A 131 -5.84 14.09 -5.76
N GLN A 132 -6.48 13.33 -4.85
CA GLN A 132 -7.84 13.61 -4.41
C GLN A 132 -7.89 14.08 -2.96
N TRP A 133 -8.58 15.19 -2.72
CA TRP A 133 -8.82 15.69 -1.37
C TRP A 133 -9.67 14.70 -0.55
N GLY A 134 -9.31 14.49 0.72
CA GLY A 134 -10.09 13.65 1.63
C GLY A 134 -9.99 12.14 1.40
N LYS A 135 -9.32 11.68 0.33
CA LYS A 135 -9.21 10.27 -0.03
C LYS A 135 -7.80 9.77 0.18
N VAL A 136 -7.67 8.58 0.78
CA VAL A 136 -6.38 7.88 0.85
C VAL A 136 -6.09 7.32 -0.53
N THR A 137 -4.90 7.58 -1.02
CA THR A 137 -4.40 7.03 -2.28
C THR A 137 -3.00 6.51 -2.08
N THR A 138 -2.64 5.51 -2.86
CA THR A 138 -1.28 4.97 -2.90
C THR A 138 -0.65 5.19 -4.27
N ARG A 139 0.64 5.47 -4.31
CA ARG A 139 1.40 5.49 -5.58
C ARG A 139 2.82 5.02 -5.38
N GLN A 140 3.39 4.50 -6.46
CA GLN A 140 4.79 4.14 -6.55
C GLN A 140 5.62 5.35 -7.01
N ILE A 141 6.73 5.58 -6.33
CA ILE A 141 7.70 6.64 -6.60
C ILE A 141 9.02 6.02 -7.01
N ARG A 142 9.65 6.58 -8.04
CA ARG A 142 11.00 6.17 -8.45
C ARG A 142 12.03 6.60 -7.40
N TRP A 143 13.01 5.73 -7.12
CA TRP A 143 14.15 6.03 -6.27
C TRP A 143 15.44 6.02 -7.10
N PRO A 144 16.33 7.04 -6.97
CA PRO A 144 16.18 8.26 -6.17
C PRO A 144 15.10 9.21 -6.70
N ASP A 145 14.40 9.87 -5.78
CA ASP A 145 13.36 10.86 -6.08
C ASP A 145 13.92 12.29 -5.91
N PRO A 146 14.03 13.11 -6.98
CA PRO A 146 14.50 14.49 -6.87
C PRO A 146 13.54 15.40 -6.09
N GLU A 147 12.25 15.05 -5.99
CA GLU A 147 11.26 15.86 -5.26
C GLU A 147 11.29 15.61 -3.75
N ALA A 148 11.84 14.47 -3.31
CA ALA A 148 11.96 14.12 -1.91
C ALA A 148 13.05 14.96 -1.22
N ALA A 149 12.64 15.80 -0.27
CA ALA A 149 13.56 16.56 0.59
C ALA A 149 14.31 15.66 1.58
N GLY A 150 13.66 14.59 2.03
CA GLY A 150 14.20 13.63 2.99
C GLY A 150 13.10 12.80 3.63
N PHE A 151 13.49 12.00 4.62
CA PHE A 151 12.62 11.03 5.30
C PHE A 151 12.76 11.15 6.82
N ILE A 152 11.67 10.91 7.53
CA ILE A 152 11.59 10.80 8.99
C ILE A 152 11.32 9.33 9.32
N PRO A 153 12.36 8.51 9.61
CA PRO A 153 12.22 7.06 9.75
C PRO A 153 11.42 6.69 11.00
N LEU A 154 10.82 5.50 10.98
CA LEU A 154 10.21 4.90 12.17
C LEU A 154 11.27 4.79 13.27
N GLN A 155 10.92 5.20 14.50
CA GLN A 155 11.80 5.13 15.67
C GLN A 155 11.64 3.80 16.38
#